data_AF-A0A7C5Z0G5-F1
#
_entry.id   AF-A0A7C5Z0G5-F1
#
_cell.length_a   1.000
_cell.length_b   1.000
_cell.length_c   1.000
_cell.angle_alpha   90.00
_cell.angle_beta   90.00
_cell.angle_gamma   90.00
#
_symmetry.space_group_name_H-M   'P 1'
#
loop_
_entity.id
_entity.type
_entity.pdbx_description
1 polymer ?
#
loop_
_entity_poly.entity_id
_entity_poly.type
_entity_poly.pdbx_seq_one_letter_code
_entity_poly.pdbx_strand_id
1 'polypeptide(L)'
;MVLKTSTPVFSAYPQPMVHKWTAVIEHGYYSNIMMLADHTGTHIDAPAHFIANGTTIDELPLDGFICKGTAIDLLDLAPKADITAEIIKNRLKEKHIELGIGWIMIIYTGYDTKAGSSEWFNHPGLDESVAVSQ
;
A
#
# COMPACT_ATOMS: atom_id res chain seq x y z
N MET A 1 3.14 -5.25 7.73
CA MET A 1 2.98 -4.59 9.06
C MET A 1 1.73 -5.15 9.74
N VAL A 2 1.74 -5.35 11.06
CA VAL A 2 0.55 -5.80 11.83
C VAL A 2 -0.28 -4.58 12.25
N LEU A 3 -1.60 -4.62 12.06
CA LEU A 3 -2.52 -3.58 12.50
C LEU A 3 -2.74 -3.64 14.02
N LYS A 4 -2.47 -2.54 14.71
CA LYS A 4 -2.58 -2.38 16.17
C LYS A 4 -2.74 -0.90 16.52
N THR A 5 -3.08 -0.58 17.76
CA THR A 5 -3.28 0.81 18.22
C THR A 5 -2.03 1.70 18.08
N SER A 6 -0.84 1.11 18.04
CA SER A 6 0.44 1.80 17.79
C SER A 6 0.92 1.72 16.34
N THR A 7 0.05 1.33 15.41
CA THR A 7 0.38 1.32 13.99
C THR A 7 0.66 2.75 13.54
N PRO A 8 1.84 3.02 12.98
CA PRO A 8 2.17 4.35 12.49
C PRO A 8 1.26 4.70 11.30
N VAL A 9 0.85 5.97 11.25
CA VAL A 9 -0.06 6.50 10.21
C VAL A 9 0.53 7.76 9.61
N PHE A 10 0.04 8.14 8.43
CA PHE A 10 0.29 9.48 7.89
C PHE A 10 -0.23 10.53 8.88
N SER A 11 0.51 11.64 9.05
CA SER A 11 0.31 12.60 10.14
C SER A 11 -1.06 13.27 10.17
N ALA A 12 -1.82 13.24 9.08
CA ALA A 12 -3.19 13.76 9.01
C ALA A 12 -4.27 12.75 9.47
N TYR A 13 -3.93 11.47 9.65
CA TYR A 13 -4.91 10.42 9.99
C TYR A 13 -4.96 10.14 11.50
N PRO A 14 -6.14 9.73 12.02
CA PRO A 14 -6.26 9.31 13.40
C PRO A 14 -5.44 8.04 13.65
N GLN A 15 -4.91 7.90 14.86
CA GLN A 15 -4.35 6.62 15.30
C GLN A 15 -5.46 5.56 15.31
N PRO A 16 -5.23 4.35 14.78
CA PRO A 16 -6.22 3.30 14.84
C PRO A 16 -6.47 2.89 16.29
N MET A 17 -7.68 2.47 16.59
CA MET A 17 -8.04 1.87 17.87
C MET A 17 -8.43 0.42 17.65
N VAL A 18 -7.76 -0.48 18.36
CA VAL A 18 -8.15 -1.89 18.43
C VAL A 18 -8.48 -2.20 19.90
N HIS A 19 -9.73 -2.54 20.16
CA HIS A 19 -10.22 -2.81 21.51
C HIS A 19 -10.84 -4.22 21.58
N LYS A 20 -10.36 -5.04 22.52
CA LYS A 20 -10.95 -6.35 22.79
C LYS A 20 -12.35 -6.15 23.37
N TRP A 21 -13.35 -6.65 22.67
CA TRP A 21 -14.75 -6.51 23.06
C TRP A 21 -15.27 -7.74 23.81
N THR A 22 -14.95 -8.93 23.30
CA THR A 22 -15.29 -10.19 24.00
C THR A 22 -14.09 -11.10 24.18
N ALA A 23 -14.16 -11.94 25.21
CA ALA A 23 -13.19 -12.97 25.52
C ALA A 23 -13.88 -14.34 25.64
N VAL A 24 -13.23 -15.39 25.14
CA VAL A 24 -13.81 -16.75 25.08
C VAL A 24 -14.22 -17.27 26.46
N ILE A 25 -13.40 -17.03 27.49
CA ILE A 25 -13.68 -17.52 28.86
C ILE A 25 -14.99 -16.93 29.41
N GLU A 26 -15.29 -15.68 29.08
CA GLU A 26 -16.44 -14.95 29.63
C GLU A 26 -17.67 -15.06 28.72
N HIS A 27 -17.47 -15.11 27.40
CA HIS A 27 -18.53 -14.92 26.41
C HIS A 27 -18.70 -16.11 25.45
N GLY A 28 -17.79 -17.09 25.46
CA GLY A 28 -17.79 -18.22 24.53
C GLY A 28 -17.21 -17.92 23.13
N TYR A 29 -16.83 -16.68 22.84
CA TYR A 29 -16.19 -16.27 21.59
C TYR A 29 -15.26 -15.06 21.80
N TYR A 30 -14.40 -14.81 20.81
CA TYR A 30 -13.46 -13.69 20.79
C TYR A 30 -13.85 -12.68 19.71
N SER A 31 -13.82 -11.39 20.05
CA SER A 31 -14.03 -10.31 19.09
C SER A 31 -13.32 -9.03 19.51
N ASN A 32 -12.97 -8.20 18.52
CA ASN A 32 -12.45 -6.86 18.70
C ASN A 32 -13.33 -5.85 17.98
N ILE A 33 -13.42 -4.64 18.53
CA ILE A 33 -13.87 -3.45 17.79
C ILE A 33 -12.64 -2.74 17.24
N MET A 34 -12.73 -2.30 15.98
CA MET A 34 -11.69 -1.56 15.30
C MET A 34 -12.24 -0.24 14.78
N MET A 35 -11.51 0.85 15.00
CA MET A 35 -11.76 2.17 14.42
C MET A 35 -10.48 2.64 13.75
N LEU A 36 -10.52 2.95 12.46
CA LEU A 36 -9.37 3.34 11.67
C LEU A 36 -9.82 4.18 10.47
N ALA A 37 -8.92 5.00 9.92
CA ALA A 37 -9.06 5.50 8.56
C ALA A 37 -8.82 4.35 7.57
N ASP A 38 -9.52 4.35 6.44
CA ASP A 38 -9.34 3.40 5.33
C ASP A 38 -7.89 3.39 4.78
N HIS A 39 -7.17 4.49 4.92
CA HIS A 39 -5.73 4.61 4.60
C HIS A 39 -4.77 4.17 5.73
N THR A 40 -5.24 3.34 6.67
CA THR A 40 -4.41 2.85 7.78
C THR A 40 -3.81 1.48 7.47
N GLY A 41 -2.48 1.35 7.61
CA GLY A 41 -1.80 0.08 7.42
C GLY A 41 -1.61 -0.28 5.95
N THR A 42 -1.58 -1.58 5.63
CA THR A 42 -1.62 -2.02 4.22
C THR A 42 -3.05 -1.84 3.71
N HIS A 43 -3.23 -1.03 2.66
CA HIS A 43 -4.53 -0.58 2.19
C HIS A 43 -4.54 -0.43 0.66
N ILE A 44 -5.71 -0.07 0.10
CA ILE A 44 -5.94 0.20 -1.31
C ILE A 44 -6.63 1.55 -1.42
N ASP A 45 -6.18 2.40 -2.35
CA ASP A 45 -6.81 3.67 -2.66
C ASP A 45 -7.73 3.51 -3.88
N ALA A 46 -9.02 3.82 -3.73
CA ALA A 46 -9.96 3.91 -4.84
C ALA A 46 -9.85 5.29 -5.55
N PRO A 47 -10.34 5.45 -6.79
CA PRO A 47 -10.32 6.74 -7.50
C PRO A 47 -10.88 7.92 -6.71
N ALA A 48 -11.91 7.69 -5.89
CA ALA A 48 -12.49 8.68 -4.98
C ALA A 48 -11.47 9.35 -4.02
N HIS A 49 -10.31 8.74 -3.79
CA HIS A 49 -9.27 9.28 -2.90
C HIS A 49 -8.72 10.63 -3.40
N PHE A 50 -8.60 10.82 -4.73
CA PHE A 50 -8.10 12.06 -5.32
C PHE A 50 -9.04 12.71 -6.34
N ILE A 51 -10.04 11.97 -6.83
CA ILE A 51 -10.96 12.45 -7.86
C ILE A 51 -12.31 12.73 -7.20
N ALA A 52 -12.76 13.99 -7.24
CA ALA A 52 -14.08 14.38 -6.75
C ALA A 52 -15.18 13.61 -7.51
N ASN A 53 -16.09 12.95 -6.76
CA ASN A 53 -17.09 12.02 -7.30
C ASN A 53 -16.47 10.83 -8.07
N GLY A 54 -15.22 10.47 -7.77
CA GLY A 54 -14.61 9.24 -8.26
C GLY A 54 -15.29 8.01 -7.67
N THR A 55 -15.12 6.87 -8.33
CA THR A 55 -15.64 5.57 -7.90
C THR A 55 -15.09 5.19 -6.51
N THR A 56 -15.97 4.75 -5.61
CA THR A 56 -15.58 4.27 -4.27
C THR A 56 -15.20 2.79 -4.29
N ILE A 57 -14.55 2.30 -3.23
CA ILE A 57 -14.01 0.94 -3.18
C ILE A 57 -15.08 -0.15 -3.35
N ASP A 58 -16.30 0.09 -2.88
CA ASP A 58 -17.45 -0.81 -2.95
C ASP A 58 -18.09 -0.87 -4.35
N GLU A 59 -17.77 0.09 -5.22
CA GLU A 59 -18.24 0.15 -6.60
C GLU A 59 -17.25 -0.47 -7.61
N LEU A 60 -16.02 -0.76 -7.19
CA LEU A 60 -15.00 -1.32 -8.07
C LEU A 60 -15.25 -2.82 -8.36
N PRO A 61 -15.04 -3.29 -9.60
CA PRO A 61 -15.23 -4.70 -9.95
C PRO A 61 -14.18 -5.59 -9.26
N LEU A 62 -14.62 -6.73 -8.74
CA LEU A 62 -13.76 -7.67 -8.00
C LEU A 62 -12.58 -8.20 -8.82
N ASP A 63 -12.75 -8.32 -10.13
CA ASP A 63 -11.72 -8.84 -11.05
C ASP A 63 -10.44 -7.98 -11.06
N GLY A 64 -10.52 -6.71 -10.64
CA GLY A 64 -9.36 -5.84 -10.48
C GLY A 64 -8.47 -6.19 -9.28
N PHE A 65 -8.95 -6.99 -8.32
CA PHE A 65 -8.21 -7.34 -7.09
C PHE A 65 -7.65 -8.76 -7.12
N ILE A 66 -8.03 -9.56 -8.11
CA ILE A 66 -7.53 -10.93 -8.30
C ILE A 66 -6.93 -11.04 -9.69
N CYS A 67 -5.66 -10.69 -9.80
CA CYS A 67 -4.97 -10.64 -11.08
C CYS A 67 -3.57 -11.24 -10.98
N LYS A 68 -2.91 -11.35 -12.13
CA LYS A 68 -1.48 -11.65 -12.16
C LYS A 68 -0.72 -10.47 -11.56
N GLY A 69 0.33 -10.78 -10.81
CA GLY A 69 1.19 -9.79 -10.21
C GLY A 69 2.65 -10.05 -10.54
N THR A 70 3.45 -9.00 -10.50
CA THR A 70 4.90 -9.10 -10.51
C THR A 70 5.50 -8.20 -9.43
N ALA A 71 6.77 -8.42 -9.10
CA ALA A 71 7.49 -7.58 -8.16
C ALA A 71 8.86 -7.19 -8.73
N ILE A 72 9.23 -5.93 -8.53
CA ILE A 72 10.58 -5.44 -8.75
C ILE A 72 11.16 -4.95 -7.42
N ASP A 73 12.43 -5.27 -7.18
CA ASP A 73 13.16 -4.74 -6.04
C ASP A 73 13.93 -3.47 -6.44
N LEU A 74 13.81 -2.45 -5.59
CA LEU A 74 14.44 -1.13 -5.72
C LEU A 74 15.13 -0.77 -4.39
N LEU A 75 15.74 -1.76 -3.75
CA LEU A 75 16.43 -1.62 -2.46
C LEU A 75 17.70 -0.77 -2.58
N ASP A 76 18.22 -0.60 -3.79
CA ASP A 76 19.42 0.16 -4.10
C ASP A 76 19.17 1.67 -4.25
N LEU A 77 17.91 2.11 -4.23
CA LEU A 77 17.58 3.52 -4.36
C LEU A 77 17.91 4.33 -3.10
N ALA A 78 18.41 5.54 -3.32
CA ALA A 78 18.66 6.51 -2.27
C ALA A 78 17.35 6.94 -1.58
N PRO A 79 17.41 7.40 -0.31
CA PRO A 79 16.25 8.00 0.34
C PRO A 79 15.67 9.17 -0.47
N LYS A 80 14.34 9.22 -0.59
CA LYS A 80 13.57 10.18 -1.41
C LYS A 80 13.93 10.19 -2.90
N ALA A 81 14.50 9.11 -3.42
CA ALA A 81 14.74 8.99 -4.85
C ALA A 81 13.41 8.92 -5.62
N ASP A 82 13.42 9.51 -6.81
CA ASP A 82 12.34 9.39 -7.78
C ASP A 82 12.43 8.05 -8.51
N ILE A 83 11.34 7.28 -8.46
CA ILE A 83 11.17 6.04 -9.22
C ILE A 83 10.57 6.42 -10.57
N THR A 84 11.43 6.50 -11.58
CA THR A 84 11.04 6.86 -12.95
C THR A 84 10.59 5.63 -13.76
N ALA A 85 9.86 5.87 -14.86
CA ALA A 85 9.48 4.81 -15.79
C ALA A 85 10.68 4.07 -16.40
N GLU A 86 11.82 4.75 -16.55
CA GLU A 86 13.06 4.14 -17.04
C GLU A 86 13.64 3.13 -16.04
N ILE A 87 13.68 3.47 -14.75
CA ILE A 87 14.13 2.56 -13.68
C ILE A 87 13.28 1.29 -13.69
N ILE A 88 11.96 1.44 -13.76
CA ILE A 88 11.02 0.31 -13.82
C ILE A 88 11.29 -0.57 -15.05
N LYS A 89 11.41 0.03 -16.24
CA LYS A 89 11.70 -0.68 -17.50
C LYS A 89 13.01 -1.47 -17.43
N ASN A 90 14.06 -0.89 -16.85
CA ASN A 90 15.35 -1.56 -16.71
C ASN A 90 15.24 -2.78 -15.77
N ARG A 91 14.56 -2.66 -14.62
CA ARG A 91 14.34 -3.79 -13.70
C ARG A 91 13.53 -4.92 -14.32
N LEU A 92 12.49 -4.59 -15.10
CA LEU A 92 11.70 -5.59 -15.82
C LEU A 92 12.54 -6.32 -16.87
N LYS A 93 13.37 -5.59 -17.61
CA LYS A 93 14.28 -6.17 -18.62
C LYS A 93 15.32 -7.10 -18.00
N GLU A 94 15.95 -6.69 -16.90
CA GLU A 94 16.91 -7.51 -16.16
C GLU A 94 16.30 -8.84 -15.71
N LYS A 95 15.05 -8.81 -15.25
CA LYS A 95 14.30 -10.00 -14.82
C LYS A 95 13.59 -10.75 -15.95
N HIS A 96 13.71 -10.27 -17.20
CA HIS A 96 13.03 -10.85 -18.38
C HIS A 96 11.50 -10.94 -18.20
N ILE A 97 10.89 -9.88 -17.65
CA ILE A 97 9.46 -9.79 -17.37
C ILE A 97 8.79 -8.92 -18.43
N GLU A 98 7.81 -9.49 -19.12
CA GLU A 98 6.87 -8.76 -19.98
C GLU A 98 5.56 -8.56 -19.21
N LEU A 99 5.13 -7.31 -19.06
CA LEU A 99 3.87 -7.00 -18.37
C LEU A 99 2.66 -7.28 -19.26
N GLY A 100 1.61 -7.81 -18.64
CA GLY A 100 0.29 -7.90 -19.27
C GLY A 100 -0.67 -6.82 -18.76
N ILE A 101 -1.73 -6.57 -19.54
CA ILE A 101 -2.83 -5.67 -19.15
C ILE A 101 -3.50 -6.22 -17.87
N GLY A 102 -3.82 -5.32 -16.94
CA GLY A 102 -4.50 -5.65 -15.68
C GLY A 102 -3.60 -6.33 -14.64
N TRP A 103 -2.28 -6.35 -14.84
CA TRP A 103 -1.36 -6.86 -13.83
C TRP A 103 -1.13 -5.83 -12.72
N ILE A 104 -0.93 -6.31 -11.50
CA ILE A 104 -0.46 -5.50 -10.37
C ILE A 104 1.07 -5.62 -10.27
N MET A 105 1.77 -4.49 -10.22
CA MET A 105 3.19 -4.45 -9.94
C MET A 105 3.44 -4.03 -8.50
N ILE A 106 4.20 -4.85 -7.76
CA ILE A 106 4.69 -4.51 -6.43
C ILE A 106 6.09 -3.90 -6.58
N ILE A 107 6.25 -2.68 -6.08
CA ILE A 107 7.54 -2.00 -6.03
C ILE A 107 8.10 -2.16 -4.61
N TYR A 108 9.14 -2.98 -4.46
CA TYR A 108 9.72 -3.27 -3.17
C TYR A 108 10.93 -2.37 -2.87
N THR A 109 10.72 -1.37 -2.00
CA THR A 109 11.74 -0.40 -1.59
C THR A 109 12.39 -0.72 -0.22
N GLY A 110 11.85 -1.70 0.51
CA GLY A 110 12.31 -2.07 1.86
C GLY A 110 11.92 -1.09 2.98
N TYR A 111 11.14 -0.05 2.67
CA TYR A 111 10.73 0.97 3.66
C TYR A 111 9.68 0.48 4.66
N ASP A 112 9.08 -0.68 4.46
CA ASP A 112 8.20 -1.34 5.42
C ASP A 112 8.92 -1.63 6.75
N THR A 113 10.22 -1.91 6.71
CA THR A 113 11.07 -2.13 7.89
C THR A 113 11.32 -0.87 8.72
N LYS A 114 11.08 0.31 8.13
CA LYS A 114 11.28 1.62 8.75
C LYS A 114 10.00 2.19 9.34
N ALA A 115 8.87 1.50 9.21
CA ALA A 115 7.57 1.98 9.66
C ALA A 115 7.60 2.46 11.13
N GLY A 116 7.17 3.70 11.36
CA GLY A 116 7.14 4.33 12.69
C GLY A 116 8.43 5.04 13.11
N SER A 117 9.49 5.00 12.30
CA SER A 117 10.66 5.86 12.47
C SER A 117 10.53 7.16 11.66
N SER A 118 11.38 8.15 11.95
CA SER A 118 11.48 9.36 11.13
C SER A 118 11.97 9.07 9.71
N GLU A 119 12.74 7.99 9.51
CA GLU A 119 13.23 7.58 8.21
C GLU A 119 12.13 7.03 7.31
N TRP A 120 10.98 6.62 7.86
CA TRP A 120 9.86 6.10 7.09
C TRP A 120 9.40 7.08 6.00
N PHE A 121 9.39 8.38 6.32
CA PHE A 121 9.00 9.47 5.40
C PHE A 121 10.07 9.81 4.36
N ASN A 122 11.21 9.13 4.36
CA ASN A 122 12.24 9.28 3.33
C ASN A 122 12.13 8.20 2.23
N HIS A 123 10.98 7.54 2.10
CA HIS A 123 10.77 6.52 1.09
C HIS A 123 10.95 7.08 -0.33
N PRO A 124 11.49 6.29 -1.28
CA PRO A 124 11.38 6.59 -2.70
C PRO A 124 9.91 6.73 -3.11
N GLY A 125 9.63 7.57 -4.10
CA GLY A 125 8.29 7.85 -4.60
C GLY A 125 8.21 7.68 -6.10
N LEU A 126 7.02 7.40 -6.65
CA LEU A 126 6.82 7.38 -8.09
C LEU A 126 6.89 8.79 -8.67
N ASP A 127 7.63 8.93 -9.77
CA ASP A 127 7.69 10.16 -10.56
C ASP A 127 6.54 10.23 -11.59
N GLU A 128 6.26 11.44 -12.09
CA GLU A 128 5.21 11.69 -13.09
C GLU A 128 5.38 10.86 -14.36
N SER A 129 6.63 10.53 -14.75
CA SER A 129 6.92 9.68 -15.91
C SER A 129 6.26 8.30 -15.83
N VAL A 130 5.95 7.82 -14.62
CA VAL A 130 5.28 6.52 -14.40
C VAL A 130 3.78 6.59 -14.68
N ALA A 131 3.15 7.76 -14.48
CA ALA A 131 1.75 7.97 -14.80
C ALA A 131 1.49 7.93 -16.33
N VAL A 132 2.53 8.15 -17.13
CA VAL A 132 2.47 8.18 -18.59
C VAL A 132 2.93 6.84 -19.16
N SER A 133 2.02 5.87 -19.30
CA SER A 133 2.24 4.81 -20.28
C SER A 133 0.96 4.18 -20.82
N GLN A 134 0.73 4.54 -22.08
CA GLN A 134 0.11 3.79 -23.20
C GLN A 134 -1.38 3.43 -23.11
#